data_AF-A0A7X7HSU1-F1
#
_entry.id   AF-A0A7X7HSU1-F1
#
_cell.length_a   1.000
_cell.length_b   1.000
_cell.length_c   1.000
_cell.angle_alpha   90.00
_cell.angle_beta   90.00
_cell.angle_gamma   90.00
#
_symmetry.space_group_name_H-M   'P 1'
#
loop_
_entity.id
_entity.type
_entity.pdbx_description
1 polymer ?
#
loop_
_entity_poly.entity_id
_entity_poly.type
_entity_poly.pdbx_seq_one_letter_code
_entity_poly.pdbx_strand_id
1 'polypeptide(L)'
;RWGAKVKPGGDLLIHDSFSSVGVTAALAASLFTGGDFRYLGRSESMTHYRRESLSPADRARNALRQAAQLPWFARNVVIKALIVARLGRLTRFLGHDPETWPY
;
A
#
# COMPACT_ATOMS: atom_id res chain seq x y z
N ARG A 1 -0.22 18.07 8.27
CA ARG A 1 0.24 16.65 8.33
C ARG A 1 -0.77 15.84 9.16
N TRP A 2 -1.51 14.92 8.55
CA TRP A 2 -2.57 14.15 9.24
C TRP A 2 -2.02 13.15 10.27
N GLY A 3 -0.90 12.48 9.99
CA GLY A 3 -0.29 11.52 10.93
C GLY A 3 0.10 12.12 12.28
N ALA A 4 0.40 13.42 12.35
CA ALA A 4 0.70 14.10 13.61
C ALA A 4 -0.52 14.21 14.56
N LYS A 5 -1.74 14.02 14.04
CA LYS A 5 -2.97 14.01 14.85
C LYS A 5 -3.23 12.65 15.50
N VAL A 6 -2.51 11.60 15.11
CA VAL A 6 -2.64 10.26 15.69
C VAL A 6 -1.86 10.23 17.00
N LYS A 7 -2.56 10.02 18.12
CA LYS A 7 -1.94 9.90 19.45
C LYS A 7 -1.01 8.68 19.50
N PRO A 8 0.04 8.68 20.34
CA PRO A 8 0.85 7.49 20.60
C PRO A 8 -0.04 6.28 20.95
N GLY A 9 0.25 5.12 20.36
CA GLY A 9 -0.57 3.92 20.48
C GLY A 9 -1.88 3.94 19.67
N GLY A 10 -2.20 5.02 18.96
CA GLY A 10 -3.37 5.11 18.09
C GLY A 10 -3.16 4.41 16.74
N ASP A 11 -4.27 4.14 16.06
CA ASP A 11 -4.29 3.50 14.75
C ASP A 11 -4.37 4.52 13.61
N LEU A 12 -3.65 4.23 12.53
CA LEU A 12 -3.71 4.94 11.27
C LEU A 12 -4.11 3.93 10.19
N LEU A 13 -5.32 4.11 9.67
CA LEU A 13 -5.86 3.35 8.56
C LEU A 13 -5.77 4.18 7.29
N ILE A 14 -5.22 3.61 6.22
CA ILE A 14 -5.09 4.27 4.93
C ILE A 14 -5.67 3.35 3.86
N HIS A 15 -6.69 3.85 3.16
CA HIS A 15 -7.32 3.17 2.03
C HIS A 15 -6.57 3.48 0.72
N ASP A 16 -6.80 2.67 -0.32
CA ASP A 16 -6.14 2.74 -1.63
C ASP A 16 -4.62 2.53 -1.62
N SER A 17 -4.10 2.07 -0.49
CA SER A 17 -2.72 1.66 -0.34
C SER A 17 -2.42 0.52 -1.31
N PHE A 18 -1.32 0.64 -2.04
CA PHE A 18 -0.90 -0.32 -3.07
C PHE A 18 -1.92 -0.51 -4.22
N SER A 19 -2.91 0.37 -4.34
CA SER A 19 -3.91 0.37 -5.42
C SER A 19 -3.92 1.67 -6.21
N SER A 20 -3.57 2.78 -5.56
CA SER A 20 -3.37 4.09 -6.17
C SER A 20 -1.88 4.44 -6.22
N VAL A 21 -1.40 4.93 -7.37
CA VAL A 21 0.01 5.35 -7.54
C VAL A 21 0.32 6.50 -6.58
N GLY A 22 -0.56 7.49 -6.46
CA GLY A 22 -0.36 8.65 -5.60
C GLY A 22 -0.32 8.28 -4.12
N VAL A 23 -1.25 7.43 -3.66
CA VAL A 23 -1.28 6.98 -2.26
C VAL A 23 -0.04 6.13 -1.96
N THR A 24 0.31 5.19 -2.85
CA THR A 24 1.48 4.32 -2.65
C THR A 24 2.78 5.13 -2.61
N ALA A 25 2.92 6.15 -3.47
CA ALA A 25 4.05 7.07 -3.42
C ALA A 25 4.10 7.87 -2.10
N ALA A 26 2.95 8.32 -1.59
CA ALA A 26 2.87 9.00 -0.30
C ALA A 26 3.28 8.08 0.87
N LEU A 27 2.90 6.80 0.84
CA LEU A 27 3.36 5.80 1.81
C LEU A 27 4.88 5.62 1.73
N ALA A 28 5.43 5.46 0.53
CA ALA A 28 6.87 5.31 0.34
C ALA A 28 7.66 6.54 0.86
N ALA A 29 7.16 7.74 0.60
CA ALA A 29 7.80 8.98 1.02
C ALA A 29 7.73 9.24 2.53
N SER A 30 6.72 8.71 3.23
CA SER A 30 6.44 9.08 4.63
C SER A 30 6.46 7.93 5.64
N LEU A 31 6.03 6.72 5.27
CA LEU A 31 5.86 5.58 6.17
C LEU A 31 6.87 4.45 5.93
N PHE A 32 7.50 4.36 4.76
CA PHE A 32 8.61 3.40 4.54
C PHE A 32 9.88 3.86 5.24
N THR A 33 10.17 5.16 5.14
CA THR A 33 11.38 5.79 5.69
C THR A 33 11.14 6.39 7.09
N GLY A 34 9.87 6.56 7.48
CA GLY A 34 9.46 7.12 8.76
C GLY A 34 9.74 6.19 9.94
N GLY A 35 9.86 6.80 11.12
CA GLY A 35 10.15 6.09 12.37
C GLY A 35 9.00 6.00 13.35
N ASP A 36 7.84 6.61 13.07
CA ASP A 36 6.79 6.78 14.08
C ASP A 36 5.56 5.90 13.87
N PHE A 37 5.57 5.04 12.85
CA PHE A 37 4.44 4.18 12.52
C PHE A 37 4.90 2.77 12.18
N ARG A 38 4.42 1.80 12.97
CA ARG A 38 4.60 0.38 12.70
C ARG A 38 3.52 -0.10 11.75
N TYR A 39 3.92 -0.70 10.64
CA TYR A 39 3.05 -1.40 9.71
C TYR A 39 2.60 -2.73 10.32
N LEU A 40 1.28 -2.89 10.47
CA LEU A 40 0.66 -4.10 11.03
C LEU A 40 0.17 -5.06 9.95
N GLY A 41 -0.03 -4.57 8.72
CA GLY A 41 -0.49 -5.38 7.61
C GLY A 41 -1.51 -4.63 6.76
N ARG A 42 -2.21 -5.39 5.91
CA ARG A 42 -3.31 -4.86 5.10
C ARG A 42 -4.40 -5.90 4.92
N SER A 43 -5.61 -5.41 4.71
CA SER A 43 -6.71 -6.15 4.10
C SER A 43 -6.99 -5.49 2.77
N GLU A 44 -6.75 -6.19 1.66
CA GLU A 44 -6.89 -5.63 0.31
C GLU A 44 -6.16 -4.27 0.19
N SER A 45 -6.85 -3.20 -0.18
CA SER A 45 -6.28 -1.85 -0.33
C SER A 45 -6.18 -1.06 0.99
N MET A 46 -6.68 -1.60 2.11
CA MET A 46 -6.65 -0.96 3.42
C MET A 46 -5.42 -1.40 4.22
N THR A 47 -4.48 -0.48 4.44
CA THR A 47 -3.33 -0.71 5.33
C THR A 47 -3.60 -0.25 6.75
N HIS A 48 -3.04 -0.98 7.71
CA HIS A 48 -3.12 -0.65 9.13
C HIS A 48 -1.74 -0.35 9.70
N TYR A 49 -1.61 0.82 10.32
CA TYR A 49 -0.43 1.23 11.07
C TYR A 49 -0.77 1.55 12.52
N ARG A 50 0.20 1.33 13.42
CA ARG A 50 0.17 1.76 14.82
C ARG A 50 1.14 2.92 15.03
N ARG A 51 0.73 3.99 15.70
CA ARG A 51 1.64 5.08 16.10
C ARG A 51 2.58 4.60 17.20
N GLU A 52 3.83 4.35 16.85
CA GLU A 52 4.86 3.80 17.73
C GLU A 52 6.25 4.24 17.24
N SER A 53 7.13 4.65 18.15
CA SER A 53 8.52 4.98 17.80
C SER A 53 9.32 3.71 17.54
N LEU A 54 9.88 3.60 16.34
CA LEU A 54 10.64 2.46 15.87
C LEU A 54 12.14 2.68 16.04
N SER A 55 12.81 1.67 16.58
CA SER A 55 14.27 1.55 16.54
C SER A 55 14.78 1.50 15.09
N PRO A 56 16.06 1.81 14.82
CA PRO A 56 16.62 1.72 13.47
C PRO A 56 16.44 0.34 12.82
N ALA A 57 16.61 -0.74 13.59
CA ALA A 57 16.41 -2.10 13.11
C ALA A 57 14.93 -2.38 12.76
N ASP A 58 14.01 -1.89 13.59
CA ASP A 58 12.57 -2.03 13.33
C ASP A 58 12.13 -1.22 12.12
N ARG A 59 12.72 -0.05 11.87
CA ARG A 59 12.46 0.74 10.65
C ARG A 59 12.79 -0.05 9.39
N ALA A 60 13.95 -0.70 9.36
CA ALA A 60 14.35 -1.54 8.23
C ALA A 60 13.36 -2.72 8.03
N ARG A 61 13.01 -3.44 9.11
CA ARG A 61 12.00 -4.52 9.05
C ARG A 61 10.63 -4.00 8.59
N ASN A 62 10.23 -2.83 9.07
CA ASN A 62 8.99 -2.16 8.71
C ASN A 62 8.93 -1.80 7.23
N ALA A 63 10.02 -1.24 6.69
CA ALA A 63 10.16 -0.93 5.27
C ALA A 63 10.11 -2.20 4.42
N LEU A 64 10.82 -3.27 4.80
CA LEU A 64 10.82 -4.55 4.09
C LEU A 64 9.42 -5.20 4.05
N ARG A 65 8.68 -5.17 5.16
CA ARG A 65 7.29 -5.69 5.21
C ARG A 65 6.35 -4.94 4.28
N GLN A 66 6.51 -3.63 4.16
CA GLN A 66 5.74 -2.83 3.21
C GLN A 66 6.20 -3.07 1.76
N ALA A 67 7.52 -3.18 1.53
CA ALA A 67 8.09 -3.48 0.21
C ALA A 67 7.64 -4.85 -0.33
N ALA A 68 7.39 -5.82 0.54
CA ALA A 68 6.83 -7.11 0.16
C ALA A 68 5.42 -7.02 -0.47
N GLN A 69 4.73 -5.87 -0.36
CA GLN A 69 3.44 -5.63 -1.02
C GLN A 69 3.58 -5.03 -2.43
N LEU A 70 4.78 -4.60 -2.83
CA LEU A 70 5.02 -3.99 -4.15
C LEU A 70 4.69 -4.90 -5.34
N PRO A 71 4.88 -6.24 -5.29
CA PRO A 71 4.42 -7.11 -6.36
C PRO A 71 2.90 -7.03 -6.59
N TRP A 72 2.11 -6.89 -5.52
CA TRP A 72 0.67 -6.71 -5.62
C TRP A 72 0.31 -5.34 -6.24
N PHE A 73 1.00 -4.27 -5.82
CA PHE A 73 0.85 -2.96 -6.43
C PHE A 73 1.18 -2.98 -7.93
N ALA A 74 2.31 -3.59 -8.30
CA ALA A 74 2.73 -3.72 -9.69
C ALA A 74 1.67 -4.43 -10.53
N ARG A 75 1.12 -5.56 -10.03
CA ARG A 75 0.01 -6.26 -10.65
C ARG A 75 -1.19 -5.33 -10.90
N ASN A 76 -1.61 -4.57 -9.90
CA ASN A 76 -2.75 -3.66 -10.02
C ASN A 76 -2.51 -2.53 -11.02
N VAL A 77 -1.29 -1.97 -11.05
CA VAL A 77 -0.91 -0.96 -12.04
C VAL A 77 -0.94 -1.54 -13.46
N VAL A 78 -0.42 -2.76 -13.65
CA VAL A 78 -0.47 -3.43 -14.96
C VAL A 78 -1.91 -3.68 -15.40
N ILE A 79 -2.78 -4.18 -14.51
CA ILE A 79 -4.21 -4.37 -14.82
C ILE A 79 -4.85 -3.04 -15.26
N LYS A 80 -4.63 -1.96 -14.50
CA LYS A 80 -5.17 -0.64 -14.84
C LYS A 80 -4.63 -0.12 -16.18
N ALA A 81 -3.34 -0.32 -16.45
CA ALA A 81 -2.73 0.04 -17.72
C ALA A 81 -3.33 -0.74 -18.90
N LEU A 82 -3.55 -2.05 -18.74
CA LEU A 82 -4.20 -2.90 -19.76
C LEU A 82 -5.63 -2.44 -20.04
N ILE A 83 -6.41 -2.11 -19.00
CA ILE A 83 -7.78 -1.59 -19.16
C ILE A 83 -7.76 -0.26 -19.91
N VAL A 84 -6.90 0.68 -19.52
CA VAL A 84 -6.77 1.99 -20.20
C VAL A 84 -6.33 1.82 -21.65
N ALA A 85 -5.45 0.86 -21.93
CA ALA A 85 -5.02 0.49 -23.29
C ALA A 85 -6.09 -0.29 -24.08
N ARG A 86 -7.29 -0.51 -23.53
CA ARG A 86 -8.38 -1.33 -24.12
C ARG A 86 -8.00 -2.80 -24.36
N LEU A 87 -7.03 -3.32 -23.61
CA LEU A 87 -6.57 -4.70 -23.62
C LEU A 87 -7.11 -5.52 -22.42
N GLY A 88 -8.28 -5.16 -21.90
CA GLY A 88 -8.87 -5.75 -20.69
C GLY A 88 -8.98 -7.28 -20.70
N ARG A 89 -9.10 -7.92 -21.87
CA ARG A 89 -9.11 -9.40 -21.97
C ARG A 89 -7.81 -10.05 -21.45
N LEU A 90 -6.68 -9.34 -21.52
CA LEU A 90 -5.38 -9.85 -21.07
C LEU A 90 -5.22 -9.86 -19.54
N THR A 91 -6.10 -9.19 -18.79
CA THR A 91 -6.02 -9.16 -17.32
C THR A 91 -6.29 -10.53 -16.70
N ARG A 92 -6.99 -11.43 -17.42
CA ARG A 92 -7.23 -12.83 -17.00
C ARG A 92 -5.94 -13.59 -16.72
N PHE A 93 -4.86 -13.31 -17.48
CA PHE A 93 -3.56 -13.93 -17.25
C PHE A 93 -2.90 -13.49 -15.93
N LEU A 94 -3.35 -12.36 -15.37
CA LEU A 94 -2.96 -11.88 -14.05
C LEU A 94 -3.94 -12.31 -12.96
N GLY A 95 -4.89 -13.20 -13.26
CA GLY A 95 -5.94 -13.65 -12.34
C GLY A 95 -6.96 -12.56 -12.01
N HIS A 96 -7.16 -11.59 -12.91
CA HIS A 96 -8.21 -10.57 -12.76
C HIS A 96 -9.36 -10.87 -13.72
N ASP A 97 -10.56 -10.96 -13.15
CA ASP A 97 -11.79 -11.05 -13.92
C ASP A 97 -12.08 -9.69 -14.59
N PRO A 98 -12.13 -9.62 -15.94
CA PRO A 98 -12.41 -8.37 -16.65
C PRO A 98 -13.80 -7.79 -16.37
N GLU A 99 -14.73 -8.58 -15.84
CA GLU A 99 -16.09 -8.12 -15.48
C GLU A 99 -16.13 -7.45 -14.11
N THR A 100 -15.13 -7.70 -13.26
CA THR A 100 -14.98 -7.07 -11.96
C THR A 100 -14.15 -5.80 -12.12
N TRP A 101 -14.68 -4.65 -11.67
CA TRP A 101 -13.89 -3.42 -11.58
C TRP A 101 -12.67 -3.67 -10.66
N PRO A 102 -11.46 -3.09 -10.89
CA PRO A 102 -10.23 -3.39 -10.15
C PRO A 102 -10.23 -2.91 -8.68
N TYR A 103 -11.09 -3.53 -7.87
CA TYR A 103 -11.12 -3.57 -6.42
C TYR A 103 -11.40 -5.01 -6.01
#